data_AF-A0A537DQL1-F1
#
_entry.id   AF-A0A537DQL1-F1
#
_cell.length_a   1.000
_cell.length_b   1.000
_cell.length_c   1.000
_cell.angle_alpha   90.00
_cell.angle_beta   90.00
_cell.angle_gamma   90.00
#
_symmetry.space_group_name_H-M   'P 1'
#
loop_
_entity.id
_entity.type
_entity.pdbx_description
1 polymer ?
#
loop_
_entity_poly.entity_id
_entity_poly.type
_entity_poly.pdbx_seq_one_letter_code
_entity_poly.pdbx_strand_id
1 'polypeptide(L)' 'MDEFVQQLETVGQGIDVLTIEGVPHLVCGKPLTNILVQTDAVKHLPGDLLAIYQYCQGCKVAVRVL' A
#
# COMPACT_ATOMS: atom_id res chain seq x y z
N MET A 1 -0.57 -10.61 -7.50
CA MET A 1 -0.87 -9.31 -6.86
C MET A 1 -1.81 -9.55 -5.69
N ASP A 2 -2.83 -10.36 -5.91
CA ASP A 2 -3.89 -10.72 -4.95
C ASP A 2 -3.38 -11.35 -3.64
N GLU A 3 -2.41 -12.27 -3.67
CA GLU A 3 -1.89 -12.91 -2.46
C GLU A 3 -1.25 -11.91 -1.47
N PHE A 4 -0.58 -10.87 -1.98
CA PHE A 4 0.08 -9.87 -1.15
C PHE A 4 -0.93 -8.93 -0.49
N VAL A 5 -1.93 -8.50 -1.25
CA VAL A 5 -3.05 -7.69 -0.74
C VAL A 5 -3.79 -8.47 0.35
N GLN A 6 -4.11 -9.72 0.08
CA GLN A 6 -4.80 -10.60 1.03
C GLN A 6 -3.99 -10.82 2.32
N GLN A 7 -2.67 -10.97 2.22
CA GLN A 7 -1.79 -11.04 3.40
C GLN A 7 -1.87 -9.75 4.22
N LEU A 8 -1.77 -8.58 3.59
CA LEU A 8 -1.82 -7.28 4.25
C LEU A 8 -3.16 -7.02 4.94
N GLU A 9 -4.27 -7.33 4.28
CA GLU A 9 -5.62 -7.23 4.86
C GLU A 9 -5.81 -8.20 6.03
N THR A 10 -5.21 -9.40 5.95
CA THR A 10 -5.32 -10.41 7.01
C THR A 10 -4.52 -10.05 8.27
N VAL A 11 -3.33 -9.45 8.13
CA VAL A 11 -2.50 -9.07 9.29
C VAL A 11 -2.78 -7.66 9.83
N GLY A 12 -3.38 -6.78 9.03
CA GLY A 12 -3.59 -5.37 9.37
C GLY A 12 -5.04 -5.00 9.64
N GLN A 13 -5.45 -4.97 10.92
CA GLN A 13 -6.68 -4.27 11.28
C GLN A 13 -6.53 -2.77 10.96
N GLY A 14 -7.30 -2.28 9.97
CA GLY A 14 -7.33 -0.88 9.54
C GLY A 14 -6.52 -0.53 8.29
N ILE A 15 -5.89 -1.51 7.62
CA ILE A 15 -5.10 -1.24 6.42
C ILE A 15 -5.96 -1.48 5.17
N ASP A 16 -6.43 -0.40 4.52
CA ASP A 16 -7.09 -0.47 3.21
C ASP A 16 -6.07 -0.41 2.07
N VAL A 17 -5.83 -1.55 1.43
CA VAL A 17 -4.84 -1.66 0.35
C VAL A 17 -5.47 -1.33 -1.00
N LEU A 18 -5.25 -0.09 -1.47
CA LEU A 18 -5.68 0.34 -2.80
C LEU A 18 -4.56 0.17 -3.83
N THR A 19 -4.67 -0.87 -4.66
CA THR A 19 -3.73 -1.10 -5.76
C THR A 19 -4.09 -0.23 -6.97
N ILE A 20 -3.38 0.87 -7.16
CA ILE A 20 -3.38 1.65 -8.40
C ILE A 20 -2.11 1.27 -9.17
N GLU A 21 -2.23 0.99 -10.48
CA GLU A 21 -1.05 0.77 -11.34
C GLU A 21 -0.13 2.00 -11.25
N GLY A 22 1.03 1.82 -10.60
CA GLY A 22 1.94 2.92 -10.30
C GLY A 22 3.07 3.08 -11.30
N VAL A 23 3.86 4.13 -11.07
CA VAL A 23 5.06 4.49 -11.84
C VAL A 23 6.07 3.33 -11.78
N PRO A 24 6.82 3.05 -12.86
CA PRO A 24 7.91 2.08 -12.83
C PRO A 24 8.99 2.43 -11.78
N HIS A 25 9.44 1.44 -11.03
CA HIS A 25 10.58 1.58 -10.14
C HIS A 25 11.85 1.77 -10.96
N LEU A 26 12.52 2.92 -10.83
CA LEU A 26 13.67 3.29 -11.67
C LEU A 26 14.83 2.29 -11.62
N VAL A 27 14.97 1.54 -10.51
CA VAL A 27 16.05 0.55 -10.35
C VAL A 27 15.79 -0.74 -11.11
N CYS A 28 14.56 -1.26 -11.09
CA CYS A 28 14.26 -2.59 -11.63
C CYS A 28 13.19 -2.62 -12.73
N GLY A 29 12.66 -1.46 -13.13
CA GLY A 29 11.65 -1.31 -14.19
C GLY A 29 10.26 -1.85 -13.87
N LYS A 30 10.09 -2.60 -12.78
CA LYS A 30 8.78 -3.14 -12.35
C LYS A 30 7.89 -2.04 -11.78
N PRO A 31 6.56 -2.11 -11.97
CA PRO A 31 5.63 -1.12 -11.43
C PRO A 31 5.68 -1.07 -9.91
N LEU A 32 5.50 0.13 -9.36
CA LEU A 32 5.26 0.33 -7.93
C LEU A 32 3.78 0.15 -7.62
N THR A 33 3.49 -0.49 -6.50
CA THR A 33 2.15 -0.62 -5.93
C THR A 33 2.01 0.41 -4.82
N ASN A 34 1.00 1.27 -4.90
CA ASN A 34 0.67 2.15 -3.79
C ASN A 34 -0.08 1.34 -2.71
N ILE A 35 0.27 1.54 -1.45
CA ILE A 35 -0.39 0.96 -0.28
C ILE A 35 -0.85 2.12 0.57
N LEU A 36 -2.16 2.26 0.71
CA LEU A 36 -2.76 3.24 1.60
C LEU A 36 -2.89 2.60 2.98
N VAL A 37 -2.56 3.37 4.02
CA VAL A 37 -2.68 2.92 5.41
C VAL A 37 -3.57 3.91 6.11
N GLN A 38 -4.67 3.42 6.66
CA GLN A 38 -5.62 4.20 7.44
C GLN A 38 -5.61 3.69 8.88
N THR A 39 -6.12 4.48 9.82
CA THR A 39 -6.36 4.01 11.19
C THR A 39 -7.84 3.77 11.39
N ASP A 40 -8.19 2.56 11.81
CA ASP A 40 -9.58 2.12 12.00
C ASP A 40 -10.22 2.69 13.29
N ALA A 41 -10.02 3.98 13.57
CA ALA A 41 -10.66 4.59 14.73
C ALA A 41 -12.19 4.61 14.57
N VAL A 42 -12.68 4.76 13.34
CA VAL A 42 -14.09 4.55 12.97
C VAL A 42 -14.15 4.16 11.50
N LYS A 43 -14.52 2.91 11.20
CA LYS A 43 -14.89 2.48 9.85
C LYS A 43 -15.81 3.54 9.22
N HIS A 44 -15.36 4.12 8.11
CA HIS A 44 -16.12 5.01 7.22
C HIS A 44 -16.09 6.54 7.46
N LEU A 45 -15.16 7.10 8.25
CA LEU A 45 -14.87 8.55 8.14
C LEU A 45 -13.71 8.78 7.14
N PRO A 46 -13.96 9.38 5.96
CA PRO A 46 -12.89 9.82 5.08
C PRO A 46 -12.14 10.97 5.78
N GLY A 47 -10.99 10.67 6.40
CA GLY A 47 -10.23 11.68 7.14
C GLY A 47 -8.81 11.28 7.48
N ASP A 48 -8.59 10.09 8.04
CA ASP A 48 -7.29 9.77 8.63
C ASP A 48 -6.46 8.84 7.74
N LEU A 49 -5.99 9.39 6.62
CA LEU A 49 -4.88 8.79 5.88
C LEU A 49 -3.61 8.90 6.74
N LEU A 50 -3.17 7.77 7.31
CA LEU A 50 -2.00 7.73 8.18
C LEU A 50 -0.70 7.76 7.38
N ALA A 51 -0.66 6.99 6.30
CA ALA A 51 0.50 6.91 5.44
C ALA A 51 0.15 6.39 4.04
N ILE A 52 0.99 6.78 3.08
CA ILE A 52 1.04 6.14 1.76
C ILE A 52 2.42 5.53 1.59
N TYR A 53 2.47 4.25 1.19
CA TYR A 53 3.71 3.60 0.78
C TYR A 53 3.70 3.30 -0.71
N GLN A 54 4.87 3.41 -1.35
CA GLN A 54 5.13 2.84 -2.66
C GLN A 54 5.99 1.60 -2.49
N TYR A 55 5.44 0.45 -2.86
CA TYR A 55 6.09 -0.84 -2.73
C TYR A 55 6.49 -1.41 -4.09
N CYS A 56 7.73 -1.87 -4.21
CA CYS A 56 8.21 -2.62 -5.35
C CYS A 56 8.26 -4.12 -5.03
N GLN A 57 7.41 -4.93 -5.68
CA GLN A 57 7.41 -6.38 -5.48
C GLN A 57 8.72 -7.05 -5.96
N GLY A 58 9.42 -6.44 -6.93
CA GLY A 58 10.69 -6.93 -7.45
C GLY A 58 11.84 -6.78 -6.47
N CYS A 59 12.06 -5.55 -5.99
CA CYS A 59 13.15 -5.24 -5.06
C CYS A 59 12.79 -5.51 -3.60
N LYS A 60 11.51 -5.77 -3.29
CA LYS A 60 10.99 -5.91 -1.92
C LYS A 60 11.25 -4.67 -1.04
N VAL A 61 11.21 -3.49 -1.66
CA VAL A 61 11.44 -2.19 -1.00
C VAL A 61 10.12 -1.44 -0.91
N ALA A 62 9.88 -0.80 0.24
CA ALA A 62 8.78 0.16 0.44
C ALA A 62 9.36 1.54 0.78
N VAL A 63 8.80 2.59 0.20
CA VAL A 63 9.12 3.98 0.53
C VAL A 63 7.85 4.65 1.03
N ARG A 64 7.90 5.29 2.21
CA ARG A 64 6.81 6.14 2.71
C ARG A 64 6.81 7.46 1.96
N VAL A 65 5.67 7.81 1.39
CA VAL A 65 5.49 9.02 0.56
C VAL A 65 4.79 10.13 1.33
N LEU A 66 3.81 9.77 2.17
CA LEU A 66 3.07 10.68 3.05
C LEU A 66 3.03 10.12 4.47
#